data_AF-A0A6N3B3B4-F1
#
_entry.id   AF-A0A6N3B3B4-F1
#
_cell.length_a   1.000
_cell.length_b   1.000
_cell.length_c   1.000
_cell.angle_alpha   90.00
_cell.angle_beta   90.00
_cell.angle_gamma   90.00
#
_symmetry.space_group_name_H-M   'P 1'
#
loop_
_entity.id
_entity.type
_entity.pdbx_description
1 polymer ?
#
loop_
_entity_poly.entity_id
_entity_poly.type
_entity_poly.pdbx_seq_one_letter_code
_entity_poly.pdbx_strand_id
1 'polypeptide(L)'
;MLGIFCGSECNTNEEYKKYIKRRIAYFIGIIILGAITLAVTFLGDRFFNVSISEKMIAVYTGFGSGLISIGIILLIKNILLLKNEEKLRKSRISNTDERNKEISIKATRVALVVMLVAMYLVGLIGGLWYPVLIEVLLTVISVFLLAYLVAYKVISRKI
;
A
#
# COMPACT_ATOMS: atom_id res chain seq x y z
N MET A 1 13.12 8.99 7.47
CA MET A 1 11.65 8.77 7.46
C MET A 1 11.43 7.37 8.01
N LEU A 2 10.62 7.25 9.06
CA LEU A 2 10.29 5.97 9.71
C LEU A 2 9.08 5.33 9.03
N GLY A 3 9.04 4.01 8.85
CA GLY A 3 7.86 3.27 8.39
C GLY A 3 8.16 2.07 7.50
N ILE A 4 7.11 1.44 6.95
CA ILE A 4 7.11 0.18 6.17
C ILE A 4 8.08 0.11 4.97
N PHE A 5 8.66 1.24 4.58
CA PHE A 5 9.59 1.38 3.45
C PHE A 5 11.05 1.51 3.90
N CYS A 6 11.37 1.20 5.16
CA CYS A 6 12.72 1.20 5.69
C CYS A 6 13.49 -0.08 5.32
N GLY A 7 14.81 0.03 5.10
CA GLY A 7 15.70 -1.14 5.03
C GLY A 7 16.29 -1.49 3.67
N SER A 8 16.31 -0.56 2.69
CA SER A 8 17.08 -0.75 1.46
C SER A 8 18.56 -0.46 1.70
N GLU A 9 19.44 -1.43 1.46
CA GLU A 9 20.89 -1.24 1.49
C GLU A 9 21.32 -0.40 0.28
N CYS A 10 21.50 0.90 0.51
CA CYS A 10 22.00 1.83 -0.51
C CYS A 10 23.32 2.43 -0.01
N ASN A 11 24.42 2.08 -0.67
CA ASN A 11 25.76 2.47 -0.26
C ASN A 11 26.13 3.86 -0.81
N THR A 12 25.54 4.25 -1.96
CA THR A 12 25.78 5.54 -2.61
C THR A 12 24.54 6.43 -2.61
N ASN A 13 24.73 7.75 -2.74
CA ASN A 13 23.61 8.69 -2.88
C ASN A 13 22.85 8.46 -4.19
N GLU A 14 23.55 8.04 -5.26
CA GLU A 14 22.93 7.75 -6.56
C GLU A 14 22.02 6.51 -6.54
N GLU A 15 22.43 5.44 -5.86
CA GLU A 15 21.56 4.29 -5.59
C GLU A 15 20.31 4.70 -4.81
N TYR A 16 20.49 5.55 -3.79
CA TYR A 16 19.37 6.02 -2.98
C TYR A 16 18.43 6.93 -3.79
N LYS A 17 18.95 7.77 -4.71
CA LYS A 17 18.11 8.53 -5.66
C LYS A 17 17.28 7.58 -6.54
N LYS A 18 17.87 6.50 -7.06
CA LYS A 18 17.13 5.48 -7.84
C LYS A 18 16.06 4.79 -7.01
N TYR A 19 16.36 4.45 -5.76
CA TYR A 19 15.38 3.90 -4.81
C TYR A 19 14.19 4.83 -4.59
N ILE A 20 14.46 6.12 -4.31
CA ILE A 20 13.39 7.13 -4.12
C ILE A 20 12.58 7.35 -5.41
N LYS A 21 13.21 7.34 -6.60
CA LYS A 21 12.48 7.40 -7.88
C LYS A 21 11.55 6.22 -8.07
N ARG A 22 11.99 5.00 -7.77
CA ARG A 22 11.12 3.80 -7.81
C ARG A 22 9.96 3.92 -6.82
N ARG A 23 10.23 4.50 -5.65
CA ARG A 23 9.20 4.77 -4.64
C ARG A 23 8.17 5.79 -5.09
N ILE A 24 8.58 6.84 -5.79
CA ILE A 24 7.67 7.81 -6.41
C ILE A 24 6.73 7.11 -7.40
N ALA A 25 7.22 6.15 -8.19
CA ALA A 25 6.38 5.37 -9.10
C ALA A 25 5.28 4.59 -8.35
N TYR A 26 5.57 4.01 -7.18
CA TYR A 26 4.54 3.37 -6.35
C TYR A 26 3.49 4.37 -5.84
N PHE A 27 3.90 5.58 -5.43
CA PHE A 27 2.93 6.61 -5.00
C PHE A 27 2.06 7.12 -6.15
N ILE A 28 2.63 7.24 -7.36
CA ILE A 28 1.84 7.51 -8.58
C ILE A 28 0.81 6.40 -8.79
N GLY A 29 1.20 5.13 -8.64
CA GLY A 29 0.28 4.00 -8.72
C GLY A 29 -0.89 4.09 -7.72
N ILE A 30 -0.62 4.51 -6.48
CA ILE A 30 -1.68 4.73 -5.46
C ILE A 30 -2.64 5.85 -5.88
N ILE A 31 -2.12 6.95 -6.42
CA ILE A 31 -2.95 8.07 -6.91
C ILE A 31 -3.83 7.60 -8.08
N ILE A 32 -3.27 6.84 -9.02
CA ILE A 32 -4.02 6.27 -10.15
C ILE A 32 -5.12 5.35 -9.64
N LEU A 33 -4.82 4.50 -8.66
CA LEU A 33 -5.82 3.59 -8.07
C LEU A 33 -6.96 4.37 -7.40
N GLY A 34 -6.65 5.45 -6.68
CA GLY A 34 -7.67 6.37 -6.14
C GLY A 34 -8.50 7.05 -7.23
N ALA A 35 -7.87 7.46 -8.34
CA ALA A 35 -8.57 8.05 -9.48
C ALA A 35 -9.48 7.05 -10.20
N ILE A 36 -9.06 5.78 -10.33
CA ILE A 36 -9.90 4.69 -10.84
C ILE A 36 -11.11 4.49 -9.94
N THR A 37 -10.93 4.47 -8.61
CA THR A 37 -12.04 4.37 -7.65
C THR A 37 -13.07 5.48 -7.85
N LEU A 38 -12.62 6.73 -8.01
CA LEU A 38 -13.52 7.86 -8.29
C LEU A 38 -14.20 7.74 -9.66
N ALA A 39 -13.45 7.35 -10.70
CA ALA A 39 -13.98 7.15 -12.04
C ALA A 39 -15.09 6.08 -12.03
N VAL A 40 -14.86 4.94 -11.40
CA VAL A 40 -15.87 3.87 -11.25
C VAL A 40 -17.07 4.36 -10.45
N THR A 41 -16.86 5.19 -9.43
CA THR A 41 -17.97 5.72 -8.62
C THR A 41 -18.88 6.66 -9.42
N PHE A 42 -18.33 7.55 -10.24
CA PHE A 42 -19.11 8.55 -10.99
C PHE A 42 -19.58 8.07 -12.37
N LEU A 43 -18.85 7.14 -12.99
CA LEU A 43 -19.14 6.63 -14.33
C LEU A 43 -19.76 5.22 -14.30
N GLY A 44 -19.70 4.53 -13.15
CA GLY A 44 -20.19 3.16 -12.97
C GLY A 44 -21.66 2.99 -13.36
N ASP A 45 -22.51 3.90 -12.88
CA ASP A 45 -23.95 3.88 -13.16
C ASP A 45 -24.23 4.04 -14.67
N ARG A 46 -23.41 4.83 -15.38
CA ARG A 46 -23.59 5.09 -16.82
C ARG A 46 -23.07 3.96 -17.71
N PHE A 47 -21.96 3.32 -17.35
CA PHE A 47 -21.30 2.33 -18.20
C PHE A 47 -21.67 0.89 -17.86
N PHE A 48 -21.96 0.59 -16.59
CA PHE A 48 -22.16 -0.77 -16.12
C PHE A 48 -23.61 -1.09 -15.70
N ASN A 49 -24.53 -0.12 -15.75
CA ASN A 49 -25.93 -0.29 -15.29
C ASN A 49 -26.03 -0.86 -13.86
N VAL A 50 -25.00 -0.64 -13.04
CA VAL A 50 -25.00 -1.04 -11.63
C VAL A 50 -25.60 0.11 -10.84
N SER A 51 -26.64 -0.13 -10.06
CA SER A 51 -27.20 0.88 -9.15
C SER A 51 -26.34 0.97 -7.87
N ILE A 52 -25.36 1.87 -7.86
CA ILE A 52 -24.55 2.12 -6.66
C ILE A 52 -25.39 2.94 -5.67
N SER A 53 -25.60 2.44 -4.45
CA SER A 53 -26.35 3.17 -3.43
C SER A 53 -25.62 4.45 -3.00
N GLU A 54 -26.36 5.49 -2.59
CA GLU A 54 -25.78 6.77 -2.13
C GLU A 54 -24.75 6.58 -1.01
N LYS A 55 -24.99 5.61 -0.12
CA LYS A 55 -24.06 5.24 0.95
C LYS A 55 -22.74 4.72 0.38
N MET A 56 -22.78 3.88 -0.66
CA MET A 56 -21.57 3.34 -1.30
C MET A 56 -20.84 4.40 -2.12
N ILE A 57 -21.57 5.32 -2.77
CA ILE A 57 -20.99 6.48 -3.44
C ILE A 57 -20.17 7.31 -2.45
N ALA A 58 -20.72 7.62 -1.26
CA ALA A 58 -20.01 8.38 -0.24
C ALA A 58 -18.75 7.65 0.26
N VAL A 59 -18.83 6.33 0.50
CA VAL A 59 -17.69 5.51 0.93
C VAL A 59 -16.59 5.48 -0.11
N TYR A 60 -16.91 5.20 -1.38
CA TYR A 60 -15.91 5.14 -2.45
C TYR A 60 -15.33 6.50 -2.80
N THR A 61 -16.14 7.56 -2.75
CA THR A 61 -15.65 8.93 -2.93
C THR A 61 -14.68 9.32 -1.81
N GLY A 62 -15.03 9.02 -0.55
CA GLY A 62 -14.14 9.27 0.59
C GLY A 62 -12.85 8.46 0.52
N PHE A 63 -12.93 7.19 0.14
CA PHE A 63 -11.75 6.32 0.03
C PHE A 63 -10.85 6.73 -1.15
N GLY A 64 -11.44 6.98 -2.33
CA GLY A 64 -10.71 7.40 -3.53
C GLY A 64 -10.03 8.75 -3.33
N SER A 65 -10.73 9.74 -2.76
CA SER A 65 -10.13 11.04 -2.44
C SER A 65 -9.03 10.93 -1.38
N GLY A 66 -9.22 10.13 -0.33
CA GLY A 66 -8.20 9.88 0.69
C GLY A 66 -6.91 9.27 0.13
N LEU A 67 -7.02 8.27 -0.76
CA LEU A 67 -5.88 7.67 -1.44
C LEU A 67 -5.12 8.69 -2.29
N ILE A 68 -5.84 9.53 -3.03
CA ILE A 68 -5.24 10.60 -3.85
C ILE A 68 -4.52 11.61 -2.96
N SER A 69 -5.17 12.13 -1.91
CA SER A 69 -4.58 13.14 -1.02
C SER A 69 -3.31 12.63 -0.33
N ILE A 70 -3.34 11.43 0.26
CA ILE A 70 -2.17 10.83 0.91
C ILE A 70 -1.08 10.53 -0.12
N GLY A 71 -1.45 10.01 -1.28
CA GLY A 71 -0.53 9.75 -2.39
C GLY A 71 0.20 11.01 -2.84
N ILE A 72 -0.52 12.13 -3.02
CA ILE A 72 0.06 13.44 -3.40
C ILE A 72 1.00 13.96 -2.32
N ILE A 73 0.61 13.93 -1.04
CA ILE A 73 1.46 14.39 0.06
C ILE A 73 2.78 13.61 0.09
N LEU A 74 2.72 12.28 -0.03
CA LEU A 74 3.90 11.43 -0.04
C LEU A 74 4.75 11.64 -1.30
N LEU A 75 4.13 11.84 -2.46
CA LEU A 75 4.80 12.12 -3.71
C LEU A 75 5.58 13.44 -3.64
N ILE A 76 4.94 14.53 -3.20
CA ILE A 76 5.58 15.84 -3.04
C ILE A 76 6.76 15.74 -2.07
N LYS A 77 6.57 15.07 -0.93
CA LYS A 77 7.64 14.88 0.07
C LYS A 77 8.87 14.16 -0.52
N ASN A 78 8.67 13.16 -1.38
CA ASN A 78 9.78 12.43 -2.01
C ASN A 78 10.42 13.21 -3.17
N ILE A 79 9.65 14.01 -3.93
CA ILE A 79 10.21 14.92 -4.94
C ILE A 79 11.07 16.00 -4.27
N LEU A 80 10.58 16.61 -3.19
CA LEU A 80 11.35 17.60 -2.41
C LEU A 80 12.61 16.98 -1.79
N LEU A 81 12.55 15.70 -1.38
CA LEU A 81 13.71 14.97 -0.89
C LEU A 81 14.78 14.78 -1.97
N LEU A 82 14.39 14.51 -3.23
CA LEU A 82 15.33 14.39 -4.35
C LEU A 82 16.01 15.71 -4.72
N LYS A 83 15.35 16.85 -4.49
CA LYS A 83 15.90 18.18 -4.80
C LYS A 83 16.93 18.67 -3.78
N ASN A 84 16.96 18.12 -2.57
CA ASN A 84 17.85 18.57 -1.49
C ASN A 84 18.83 17.48 -1.07
N GLU A 85 20.10 17.63 -1.45
CA GLU A 85 21.13 16.62 -1.21
C GLU A 85 21.41 16.38 0.28
N GLU A 86 21.34 17.41 1.12
CA GLU A 86 21.56 17.29 2.56
C GLU A 86 20.45 16.45 3.23
N LYS A 87 19.19 16.74 2.89
CA LYS A 87 18.03 15.97 3.36
C LYS A 87 18.05 14.55 2.81
N LEU A 88 18.48 14.37 1.57
CA LEU A 88 18.64 13.06 0.94
C LEU A 88 19.67 12.22 1.72
N ARG A 89 20.85 12.79 2.02
CA ARG A 89 21.90 12.12 2.80
C ARG A 89 21.43 11.74 4.20
N LYS A 90 20.78 12.68 4.91
CA LYS A 90 20.18 12.42 6.24
C LYS A 90 19.14 11.30 6.17
N SER A 91 18.29 11.29 5.16
CA SER A 91 17.28 10.24 4.98
C SER A 91 17.90 8.89 4.62
N ARG A 92 19.00 8.85 3.87
CA ARG A 92 19.73 7.62 3.56
C ARG A 92 20.29 6.98 4.83
N ILE A 93 20.99 7.77 5.65
CA ILE A 93 21.56 7.29 6.92
C ILE A 93 20.46 6.73 7.83
N SER A 94 19.35 7.47 7.97
CA SER A 94 18.19 7.01 8.75
C SER A 94 17.53 5.73 8.19
N ASN A 95 17.61 5.49 6.87
CA ASN A 95 17.00 4.34 6.20
C ASN A 95 17.86 3.06 6.31
N THR A 96 19.18 3.22 6.38
CA THR A 96 20.15 2.13 6.53
C THR A 96 20.39 1.76 8.02
N ASP A 97 19.86 2.55 8.96
CA ASP A 97 19.92 2.26 10.39
C ASP A 97 19.23 0.92 10.71
N GLU A 98 20.02 -0.03 11.21
CA GLU A 98 19.60 -1.40 11.53
C GLU A 98 18.42 -1.42 12.51
N ARG A 99 18.42 -0.52 13.50
CA ARG A 99 17.35 -0.44 14.49
C ARG A 99 16.03 -0.04 13.84
N ASN A 100 16.06 0.93 12.92
CA ASN A 100 14.85 1.35 12.21
C ASN A 100 14.35 0.25 11.25
N LYS A 101 15.27 -0.50 10.62
CA LYS A 101 14.96 -1.66 9.77
C LYS A 101 14.25 -2.74 10.59
N GLU A 102 14.78 -3.10 11.76
CA GLU A 102 14.16 -4.10 12.65
C GLU A 102 12.79 -3.69 13.16
N ILE A 103 12.64 -2.45 13.63
CA ILE A 103 11.35 -1.93 14.12
C ILE A 103 10.32 -1.99 12.99
N SER A 104 10.70 -1.57 11.78
CA SER A 104 9.81 -1.64 10.62
C SER A 104 9.38 -3.08 10.32
N ILE A 105 10.31 -4.04 10.27
CA ILE A 105 9.98 -5.44 9.98
C ILE A 105 9.04 -6.02 11.04
N LYS A 106 9.32 -5.77 12.33
CA LYS A 106 8.49 -6.25 13.46
C LYS A 106 7.10 -5.61 13.40
N ALA A 107 7.01 -4.29 13.20
CA ALA A 107 5.75 -3.59 13.09
C ALA A 107 4.92 -4.06 11.88
N THR A 108 5.56 -4.25 10.72
CA THR A 108 4.88 -4.77 9.52
C THR A 108 4.37 -6.18 9.74
N ARG A 109 5.13 -7.06 10.40
CA ARG A 109 4.67 -8.42 10.72
C ARG A 109 3.41 -8.38 11.60
N VAL A 110 3.40 -7.56 12.65
CA VAL A 110 2.23 -7.39 13.52
C VAL A 110 1.04 -6.84 12.72
N ALA A 111 1.25 -5.80 11.91
CA ALA A 111 0.20 -5.20 11.10
C ALA A 111 -0.41 -6.20 10.10
N LEU A 112 0.41 -7.05 9.47
CA LEU A 112 -0.06 -8.09 8.55
C LEU A 112 -0.89 -9.16 9.26
N VAL A 113 -0.47 -9.61 10.45
CA VAL A 113 -1.23 -10.58 11.25
C VAL A 113 -2.58 -9.99 11.68
N VAL A 114 -2.58 -8.77 12.20
CA VAL A 114 -3.81 -8.06 12.62
C VAL A 114 -4.76 -7.90 11.44
N MET A 115 -4.23 -7.54 10.25
CA MET A 115 -5.03 -7.41 9.04
C MET A 115 -5.70 -8.72 8.63
N LEU A 116 -4.96 -9.84 8.63
CA LEU A 116 -5.53 -11.16 8.30
C LEU A 116 -6.62 -11.59 9.29
N VAL A 117 -6.38 -11.37 10.59
CA VAL A 117 -7.37 -11.66 11.64
C VAL A 117 -8.62 -10.79 11.46
N ALA A 118 -8.46 -9.49 11.22
CA ALA A 118 -9.58 -8.58 10.99
C ALA A 118 -10.41 -9.01 9.77
N MET A 119 -9.76 -9.36 8.65
CA MET A 119 -10.45 -9.84 7.46
C MET A 119 -11.22 -11.14 7.73
N TYR A 120 -10.63 -12.09 8.46
CA TYR A 120 -11.29 -13.33 8.83
C TYR A 120 -12.52 -13.08 9.73
N LEU A 121 -12.41 -12.20 10.73
CA LEU A 121 -13.52 -11.86 11.61
C LEU A 121 -14.66 -11.14 10.87
N VAL A 122 -14.32 -10.20 9.97
CA VAL A 122 -15.31 -9.53 9.10
C VAL A 122 -16.00 -10.54 8.19
N GLY A 123 -15.27 -11.53 7.66
CA GLY A 123 -15.85 -12.63 6.89
C GLY A 123 -16.78 -13.50 7.73
N LEU A 124 -16.38 -13.89 8.94
CA LEU A 124 -17.17 -14.75 9.82
C LEU A 124 -18.49 -14.07 10.22
N ILE A 125 -18.42 -12.80 10.65
CA ILE A 125 -19.59 -12.04 11.08
C ILE A 125 -20.42 -11.65 9.85
N GLY A 126 -19.84 -10.89 8.92
CA GLY A 126 -20.55 -10.34 7.76
C GLY A 126 -21.06 -11.42 6.80
N GLY A 127 -20.39 -12.57 6.75
CA GLY A 127 -20.77 -13.72 5.95
C GLY A 127 -22.08 -14.39 6.33
N LEU A 128 -22.51 -14.25 7.59
CA LEU A 128 -23.81 -14.77 8.05
C LEU A 128 -24.97 -14.10 7.31
N TRP A 129 -24.81 -12.83 6.92
CA TRP A 129 -25.81 -12.08 6.15
C TRP A 129 -25.50 -12.04 4.66
N TYR A 130 -24.22 -12.04 4.29
CA TYR A 130 -23.76 -11.92 2.90
C TYR A 130 -22.76 -13.04 2.57
N PRO A 131 -23.23 -14.23 2.14
CA PRO A 131 -22.34 -15.37 1.85
C PRO A 131 -21.22 -15.04 0.86
N VAL A 132 -21.52 -14.21 -0.15
CA VAL A 132 -20.55 -13.72 -1.15
C VAL A 132 -19.36 -12.99 -0.50
N LEU A 133 -19.56 -12.33 0.65
CA LEU A 133 -18.48 -11.63 1.36
C LEU A 133 -17.40 -12.59 1.86
N ILE A 134 -17.78 -13.79 2.31
CA ILE A 134 -16.82 -14.82 2.73
C ILE A 134 -15.98 -15.26 1.52
N GLU A 135 -16.62 -15.55 0.38
CA GLU A 135 -15.92 -16.00 -0.82
C GLU A 135 -14.89 -14.97 -1.30
N VAL A 136 -15.27 -13.69 -1.33
CA VAL A 136 -14.37 -12.59 -1.71
C VAL A 136 -13.22 -12.46 -0.72
N LEU A 137 -13.49 -12.44 0.60
CA LEU A 137 -12.44 -12.28 1.61
C LEU A 137 -11.48 -13.47 1.65
N LEU A 138 -11.98 -14.71 1.54
CA LEU A 138 -11.15 -15.91 1.45
C LEU A 138 -10.29 -15.90 0.18
N THR A 139 -10.84 -15.44 -0.94
CA THR A 139 -10.07 -15.27 -2.18
C THR A 139 -8.93 -14.27 -1.98
N VAL A 140 -9.19 -13.12 -1.34
CA VAL A 140 -8.14 -12.13 -1.05
C VAL A 140 -7.06 -12.70 -0.11
N ILE A 141 -7.46 -13.41 0.95
CA ILE A 141 -6.51 -14.09 1.84
C ILE A 141 -5.67 -15.12 1.08
N SER A 142 -6.29 -15.90 0.20
CA SER A 142 -5.60 -16.92 -0.61
C SER A 142 -4.59 -16.29 -1.57
N VAL A 143 -4.97 -15.22 -2.26
CA VAL A 143 -4.07 -14.45 -3.14
C VAL A 143 -2.89 -13.88 -2.34
N PHE A 144 -3.15 -13.34 -1.15
CA PHE A 144 -2.10 -12.82 -0.27
C PHE A 144 -1.11 -13.92 0.15
N LEU A 145 -1.59 -15.09 0.57
CA LEU A 145 -0.75 -16.21 0.98
C LEU A 145 0.08 -16.75 -0.19
N LEU A 146 -0.51 -16.88 -1.39
CA LEU A 146 0.22 -17.27 -2.60
C LEU A 146 1.30 -16.25 -2.95
N ALA A 147 0.99 -14.95 -2.91
CA ALA A 147 1.97 -13.90 -3.15
C ALA A 147 3.12 -13.96 -2.13
N TYR A 148 2.82 -14.21 -0.86
CA TYR A 148 3.82 -14.41 0.18
C TYR A 148 4.71 -15.62 -0.10
N LEU A 149 4.15 -16.77 -0.46
CA LEU A 149 4.91 -17.98 -0.79
C LEU A 149 5.84 -17.78 -1.99
N VAL A 150 5.33 -17.13 -3.05
CA VAL A 150 6.13 -16.79 -4.23
C VAL A 150 7.25 -15.82 -3.85
N ALA A 151 6.95 -14.76 -3.11
CA ALA A 151 7.95 -13.80 -2.65
C ALA A 151 9.01 -14.47 -1.77
N TYR A 152 8.60 -15.30 -0.81
CA TYR A 152 9.50 -16.06 0.05
C TYR A 152 10.42 -16.97 -0.76
N LYS A 153 9.88 -17.71 -1.73
CA LYS A 153 10.66 -18.60 -2.60
C LYS A 153 11.63 -17.84 -3.50
N VAL A 154 11.24 -16.69 -4.04
CA VAL A 154 12.12 -15.85 -4.88
C VAL A 154 13.24 -15.21 -4.05
N ILE A 155 12.92 -14.73 -2.86
CA ILE A 155 13.89 -14.05 -1.98
C ILE A 155 14.85 -15.07 -1.35
N SER A 156 14.36 -16.21 -0.85
CA SER A 156 15.19 -17.28 -0.28
C SER A 156 16.14 -17.95 -1.28
N ARG A 157 15.88 -17.83 -2.58
CA ARG A 157 16.82 -18.26 -3.63
C ARG A 157 17.92 -17.24 -3.92
N LYS A 158 17.71 -15.98 -3.54
CA LYS A 158 18.66 -14.88 -3.79
C LYS A 158 19.58 -14.61 -2.60
N ILE A 159 19.16 -15.01 -1.40
CA ILE A 159 19.94 -15.00 -0.16
C ILE A 159 20.67 -16.34 -0.07
#